data_AF-A0A4S9A0F4-F1
#
_entry.id   AF-A0A4S9A0F4-F1
#
_cell.length_a   1.000
_cell.length_b   1.000
_cell.length_c   1.000
_cell.angle_alpha   90.00
_cell.angle_beta   90.00
_cell.angle_gamma   90.00
#
_symmetry.space_group_name_H-M   'P 1'
#
loop_
_entity.id
_entity.type
_entity.pdbx_description
1 polymer ?
#
loop_
_entity_poly.entity_id
_entity_poly.type
_entity_poly.pdbx_seq_one_letter_code
_entity_poly.pdbx_strand_id
1 'polypeptide(L)'
;MQPLIACAVVAGNRWDGFLSERRTGSGVPTPRDGVLRGKEYYFRLPDDAKAKYPLVPTFAHWRFPHGKLPPVWSQFRVPSMPAGRVLPRQGSLTDALLARDISCRLTATVEGTEHAHLVPRTEGDWFRQNTMFQYGVAPRPEIEPIDVPRNALLLRSDIHTVFDQRRFAITLKPLPVASESPVIYGLAMHLFSPGLSEQFVKLYHRVAIQPLHGVAPEYLFARFAWTVFAHSAQFLQQGVKRVLYIVRDGETSEQEVNGDQCTQLYLSRKSRSLSPSASKRKRDDRGSVQEGDCGTEEQEDEDDDGDRYGGRARLRSPSRLAAPEATASRSLLAEDVSWLTDISMPASDVDVPSPANPSADPSADTKHDLPA
;
A
#
# COMPACT_ATOMS: atom_id res chain seq x y z
N MET A 1 1.30 5.58 14.23
CA MET A 1 2.53 5.42 13.42
C MET A 1 2.36 5.76 11.94
N GLN A 2 1.39 5.19 11.21
CA GLN A 2 1.26 5.44 9.76
C GLN A 2 1.02 6.90 9.36
N PRO A 3 0.17 7.68 10.06
CA PRO A 3 -0.02 9.09 9.74
C PRO A 3 1.29 9.89 9.90
N LEU A 4 2.10 9.56 10.92
CA LEU A 4 3.38 10.21 11.15
C LEU A 4 4.35 9.98 9.99
N ILE A 5 4.49 8.73 9.53
CA ILE A 5 5.36 8.38 8.39
C ILE A 5 4.84 9.05 7.11
N ALA A 6 3.52 9.08 6.88
CA ALA A 6 2.94 9.75 5.72
C ALA A 6 3.25 11.26 5.72
N CYS A 7 3.09 11.95 6.85
CA CYS A 7 3.44 13.36 6.97
C CYS A 7 4.94 13.60 6.75
N ALA A 8 5.80 12.76 7.32
CA ALA A 8 7.24 12.85 7.13
C ALA A 8 7.68 12.63 5.67
N VAL A 9 7.01 11.75 4.92
CA VAL A 9 7.21 11.58 3.46
C VAL A 9 6.89 12.89 2.73
N VAL A 10 5.73 13.49 3.00
CA VAL A 10 5.33 14.77 2.39
C VAL A 10 6.26 15.91 2.81
N ALA A 11 6.83 15.87 4.01
CA ALA A 11 7.82 16.82 4.50
C ALA A 11 9.25 16.54 3.99
N GLY A 12 9.43 15.70 2.95
CA GLY A 12 10.75 15.44 2.37
C GLY A 12 11.61 14.47 3.17
N ASN A 13 11.00 13.40 3.71
CA ASN A 13 11.65 12.35 4.50
C ASN A 13 12.17 12.84 5.87
N ARG A 14 11.46 13.77 6.51
CA ARG A 14 11.79 14.28 7.85
C ARG A 14 11.28 13.36 8.94
N TRP A 15 12.06 12.32 9.27
CA TRP A 15 11.66 11.30 10.25
C TRP A 15 11.73 11.74 11.72
N ASP A 16 12.37 12.87 11.97
CA ASP A 16 12.53 13.51 13.28
C ASP A 16 11.27 14.24 13.78
N GLY A 17 10.25 14.35 12.93
CA GLY A 17 9.01 15.02 13.29
C GLY A 17 8.10 14.21 14.20
N PHE A 18 7.11 14.90 14.75
CA PHE A 18 6.07 14.35 15.61
C PHE A 18 4.71 14.95 15.30
N LEU A 19 3.63 14.28 15.73
CA LEU A 19 2.26 14.79 15.58
C LEU A 19 1.84 15.49 16.87
N SER A 20 1.17 16.63 16.75
CA SER A 20 0.56 17.36 17.87
C SER A 20 -0.89 17.70 17.55
N GLU A 21 -1.77 17.78 18.55
CA GLU A 21 -3.17 18.24 18.37
C GLU A 21 -3.26 19.77 18.18
N ARG A 22 -2.20 20.48 18.56
CA ARG A 22 -2.13 21.94 18.49
C ARG A 22 -1.02 22.36 17.55
N ARG A 23 -1.12 23.58 17.01
CA ARG A 23 -0.05 24.19 16.21
C ARG A 23 1.22 24.40 17.01
N THR A 24 1.10 24.57 18.33
CA THR A 24 2.18 24.71 19.30
C THR A 24 2.03 23.69 20.41
N GLY A 25 3.15 23.17 20.90
CA GLY A 25 3.16 22.25 22.05
C GLY A 25 3.84 20.91 21.78
N SER A 26 3.69 20.02 22.75
CA SER A 26 4.31 18.70 22.77
C SER A 26 3.64 17.71 21.81
N GLY A 27 4.37 16.64 21.49
CA GLY A 27 3.86 15.55 20.66
C GLY A 27 2.83 14.71 21.38
N VAL A 28 1.87 14.22 20.60
CA VAL A 28 0.86 13.26 21.04
C VAL A 28 1.53 11.89 21.14
N PRO A 29 1.42 11.18 22.28
CA PRO A 29 1.94 9.83 22.39
C PRO A 29 1.20 8.93 21.39
N THR A 30 1.93 8.05 20.70
CA THR A 30 1.29 7.11 19.78
C THR A 30 0.46 6.11 20.59
N PRO A 31 -0.87 6.04 20.39
CA PRO A 31 -1.71 5.09 21.12
C PRO A 31 -1.32 3.65 20.82
N ARG A 32 -1.56 2.72 21.76
CA ARG A 32 -1.23 1.28 21.59
C ARG A 32 -1.95 0.65 20.39
N ASP A 33 -3.20 1.06 20.13
CA ASP A 33 -3.98 0.64 18.97
C ASP A 33 -3.52 1.31 17.65
N GLY A 34 -2.59 2.28 17.75
CA GLY A 34 -2.07 3.07 16.65
C GLY A 34 -3.10 4.01 16.03
N VAL A 35 -4.26 4.23 16.66
CA VAL A 35 -5.36 5.03 16.14
C VAL A 35 -5.39 6.40 16.80
N LEU A 36 -5.20 7.44 15.98
CA LEU A 36 -5.39 8.82 16.40
C LEU A 36 -6.89 9.16 16.32
N ARG A 37 -7.47 9.69 17.40
CA ARG A 37 -8.92 9.90 17.55
C ARG A 37 -9.35 11.37 17.44
N GLY A 38 -8.39 12.28 17.48
CA GLY A 38 -8.60 13.70 17.27
C GLY A 38 -9.02 14.02 15.83
N LYS A 39 -9.67 15.17 15.66
CA LYS A 39 -10.15 15.62 14.35
C LYS A 39 -9.01 16.10 13.45
N GLU A 40 -8.03 16.79 14.03
CA GLU A 40 -6.92 17.40 13.32
C GLU A 40 -5.62 17.19 14.08
N TYR A 41 -4.55 17.01 13.32
CA TYR A 41 -3.19 16.86 13.85
C TYR A 41 -2.23 17.68 12.99
N TYR A 42 -1.24 18.27 13.65
CA TYR A 42 -0.18 19.05 13.05
C TYR A 42 1.12 18.25 13.08
N PHE A 43 1.79 18.14 11.94
CA PHE A 43 3.13 17.59 11.86
C PHE A 43 4.15 18.68 12.17
N ARG A 44 4.99 18.45 13.17
CA ARG A 44 5.99 19.39 13.70
C ARG A 44 7.37 18.78 13.69
N LEU A 45 8.38 19.64 13.59
CA LEU A 45 9.79 19.28 13.70
C LEU A 45 10.35 19.77 15.04
N PRO A 46 11.40 19.13 15.60
CA PRO A 46 11.95 19.51 16.91
C PRO A 46 12.53 20.92 16.95
N ASP A 47 13.17 21.36 15.86
CA ASP A 47 13.80 22.69 15.73
C ASP A 47 12.81 23.73 15.18
N ASP A 48 11.87 24.16 16.00
CA ASP A 48 10.75 25.04 15.62
C ASP A 48 11.11 26.54 15.56
N ALA A 49 12.37 26.89 15.22
CA ALA A 49 12.78 28.29 15.07
C ALA A 49 12.27 28.91 13.75
N LYS A 50 11.99 28.08 12.73
CA LYS A 50 11.37 28.49 11.47
C LYS A 50 10.03 27.80 11.34
N ALA A 51 8.95 28.51 11.65
CA ALA A 51 7.56 28.03 11.63
C ALA A 51 7.06 27.47 10.26
N LYS A 52 7.91 27.40 9.24
CA LYS A 52 7.59 26.87 7.91
C LYS A 52 8.69 25.89 7.49
N TYR A 53 8.30 24.65 7.18
CA TYR A 53 9.15 23.70 6.46
C TYR A 53 8.56 23.45 5.07
N PRO A 54 9.43 23.30 4.06
CA PRO A 54 9.01 22.98 2.70
C PRO A 54 8.40 21.57 2.60
N LEU A 55 7.37 21.45 1.76
CA LEU A 55 6.70 20.18 1.44
C LEU A 55 7.05 19.72 0.02
N VAL A 56 7.10 18.42 -0.17
CA VAL A 56 7.21 17.82 -1.50
C VAL A 56 5.82 17.83 -2.15
N PRO A 57 5.66 18.41 -3.35
CA PRO A 57 4.35 18.54 -3.98
C PRO A 57 3.79 17.23 -4.50
N THR A 58 4.60 16.41 -5.16
CA THR A 58 4.12 15.18 -5.82
C THR A 58 5.16 14.08 -5.71
N PHE A 59 4.75 12.84 -5.95
CA PHE A 59 5.67 11.69 -6.00
C PHE A 59 6.83 11.92 -6.98
N ALA A 60 6.58 12.48 -8.16
CA ALA A 60 7.63 12.81 -9.13
C ALA A 60 8.74 13.75 -8.60
N HIS A 61 8.44 14.62 -7.64
CA HIS A 61 9.44 15.52 -7.02
C HIS A 61 10.08 14.92 -5.77
N TRP A 62 9.52 13.81 -5.27
CA TRP A 62 10.01 13.14 -4.07
C TRP A 62 11.28 12.37 -4.38
N ARG A 63 12.29 12.52 -3.52
CA ARG A 63 13.53 11.74 -3.58
C ARG A 63 13.43 10.53 -2.68
N PHE A 64 13.76 9.35 -3.20
CA PHE A 64 13.72 8.13 -2.42
C PHE A 64 14.84 8.14 -1.35
N PRO A 65 14.53 7.85 -0.08
CA PRO A 65 15.50 7.94 1.02
C PRO A 65 16.36 6.67 1.13
N HIS A 66 17.26 6.46 0.16
CA HIS A 66 18.18 5.32 0.13
C HIS A 66 18.96 5.18 1.45
N GLY A 67 18.93 3.99 2.04
CA GLY A 67 19.62 3.69 3.31
C GLY A 67 19.11 4.47 4.52
N LYS A 68 18.10 5.32 4.35
CA LYS A 68 17.54 6.23 5.37
C LYS A 68 16.02 6.08 5.46
N LEU A 69 15.52 4.85 5.30
CA LEU A 69 14.11 4.55 5.54
C LEU A 69 13.74 4.83 7.01
N PRO A 70 12.46 5.09 7.32
CA PRO A 70 12.00 5.20 8.70
C PRO A 70 12.41 3.98 9.53
N PRO A 71 12.72 4.12 10.83
CA PRO A 71 13.29 3.03 11.65
C PRO A 71 12.55 1.69 11.55
N VAL A 72 11.21 1.71 11.52
CA VAL A 72 10.40 0.49 11.42
C VAL A 72 10.52 -0.19 10.06
N TRP A 73 10.73 0.58 8.99
CA TRP A 73 10.96 0.03 7.66
C TRP A 73 12.43 -0.40 7.44
N SER A 74 13.39 0.30 8.04
CA SER A 74 14.82 -0.04 7.92
C SER A 74 15.18 -1.33 8.67
N GLN A 75 14.40 -1.72 9.68
CA GLN A 75 14.54 -2.98 10.41
C GLN A 75 13.74 -4.12 9.77
N PHE A 76 12.71 -3.80 8.98
CA PHE A 76 11.88 -4.80 8.33
C PHE A 76 12.66 -5.60 7.28
N ARG A 77 12.49 -6.91 7.28
CA ARG A 77 13.10 -7.83 6.33
C ARG A 77 12.02 -8.71 5.73
N VAL A 78 12.00 -8.80 4.39
CA VAL A 78 11.21 -9.79 3.68
C VAL A 78 12.05 -11.05 3.55
N PRO A 79 11.54 -12.23 3.96
CA PRO A 79 12.28 -13.48 3.82
C PRO A 79 12.68 -13.76 2.37
N SER A 80 13.81 -14.45 2.21
CA SER A 80 14.18 -15.06 0.94
C SER A 80 13.20 -16.16 0.54
N MET A 81 13.26 -16.60 -0.71
CA MET A 81 12.44 -17.72 -1.17
C MET A 81 12.68 -18.98 -0.32
N PRO A 82 11.61 -19.74 0.02
CA PRO A 82 11.74 -20.99 0.75
C PRO A 82 12.61 -21.99 -0.02
N ALA A 83 13.34 -22.85 0.71
CA ALA A 83 14.08 -23.96 0.11
C ALA A 83 13.11 -24.85 -0.69
N GLY A 84 13.46 -25.16 -1.94
CA GLY A 84 12.62 -25.93 -2.87
C GLY A 84 11.73 -25.11 -3.80
N ARG A 85 11.55 -23.80 -3.57
CA ARG A 85 10.92 -22.90 -4.57
C ARG A 85 11.98 -22.11 -5.32
N VAL A 86 12.08 -22.37 -6.62
CA VAL A 86 13.05 -21.71 -7.50
C VAL A 86 12.31 -20.86 -8.51
N LEU A 87 12.75 -19.60 -8.67
CA LEU A 87 12.25 -18.76 -9.75
C LEU A 87 12.73 -19.30 -11.09
N PRO A 88 11.88 -19.31 -12.13
CA PRO A 88 12.29 -19.69 -13.48
C PRO A 88 13.55 -18.92 -13.90
N ARG A 89 14.54 -19.64 -14.45
CA ARG A 89 15.76 -19.01 -14.98
C ARG A 89 15.46 -18.17 -16.22
N GLN A 90 14.42 -18.52 -16.96
CA GLN A 90 13.91 -17.82 -18.14
C GLN A 90 12.40 -17.76 -18.02
N GLY A 91 11.79 -16.73 -18.59
CA GLY A 91 10.35 -16.52 -18.54
C GLY A 91 10.00 -15.05 -18.38
N SER A 92 8.72 -14.76 -18.50
CA SER A 92 8.16 -13.44 -18.27
C SER A 92 8.13 -13.09 -16.78
N LEU A 93 7.89 -11.82 -16.46
CA LEU A 93 7.61 -11.38 -15.09
C LEU A 93 6.44 -12.16 -14.47
N THR A 94 5.40 -12.45 -15.26
CA THR A 94 4.24 -13.22 -14.82
C THR A 94 4.63 -14.63 -14.37
N ASP A 95 5.47 -15.34 -15.14
CA ASP A 95 5.90 -16.70 -14.80
C ASP A 95 6.67 -16.73 -13.48
N ALA A 96 7.55 -15.76 -13.28
CA ALA A 96 8.31 -15.61 -12.04
C ALA A 96 7.39 -15.34 -10.84
N LEU A 97 6.36 -14.51 -11.01
CA LEU A 97 5.41 -14.19 -9.95
C LEU A 97 4.46 -15.35 -9.63
N LEU A 98 4.00 -16.10 -10.63
CA LEU A 98 3.23 -17.33 -10.42
C LEU A 98 4.02 -18.36 -9.61
N ALA A 99 5.30 -18.57 -9.95
CA ALA A 99 6.18 -19.46 -9.17
C ALA A 99 6.44 -18.96 -7.74
N ARG A 100 6.57 -17.64 -7.56
CA ARG A 100 6.90 -17.03 -6.28
C ARG A 100 5.72 -16.96 -5.33
N ASP A 101 4.64 -16.36 -5.80
CA ASP A 101 3.49 -15.99 -5.00
C ASP A 101 2.47 -17.14 -4.99
N ILE A 102 2.25 -17.85 -6.10
CA ILE A 102 1.25 -18.93 -6.25
C ILE A 102 -0.20 -18.41 -6.23
N SER A 103 -0.50 -17.41 -5.40
CA SER A 103 -1.84 -16.85 -5.23
C SER A 103 -1.82 -15.37 -4.87
N CYS A 104 -2.99 -14.73 -4.92
CA CYS A 104 -3.16 -13.35 -4.51
C CYS A 104 -2.58 -13.11 -3.10
N ARG A 105 -1.69 -12.11 -2.99
CA ARG A 105 -1.05 -11.73 -1.72
C ARG A 105 -1.97 -11.11 -0.69
N LEU A 106 -3.24 -10.85 -1.02
CA LEU A 106 -4.25 -10.39 -0.08
C LEU A 106 -5.25 -11.49 0.29
N THR A 107 -5.82 -12.19 -0.70
CA THR A 107 -6.95 -13.11 -0.47
C THR A 107 -6.59 -14.59 -0.53
N ALA A 108 -5.33 -14.94 -0.85
CA ALA A 108 -4.89 -16.30 -1.14
C ALA A 108 -5.62 -17.00 -2.32
N THR A 109 -6.42 -16.27 -3.10
CA THR A 109 -7.08 -16.79 -4.32
C THR A 109 -6.05 -17.05 -5.41
N VAL A 110 -6.05 -18.26 -6.00
CA VAL A 110 -5.12 -18.65 -7.08
C VAL A 110 -5.59 -18.10 -8.43
N GLU A 111 -6.87 -18.33 -8.75
CA GLU A 111 -7.48 -17.95 -10.02
C GLU A 111 -7.73 -16.44 -10.14
N GLY A 112 -7.71 -15.94 -11.39
CA GLY A 112 -8.02 -14.53 -11.69
C GLY A 112 -7.01 -13.53 -11.11
N THR A 113 -5.75 -13.96 -10.99
CA THR A 113 -4.66 -13.12 -10.48
C THR A 113 -3.89 -12.43 -11.61
N GLU A 114 -3.42 -11.23 -11.31
CA GLU A 114 -2.64 -10.37 -12.19
C GLU A 114 -1.40 -9.89 -11.43
N HIS A 115 -0.34 -9.58 -12.17
CA HIS A 115 0.83 -8.96 -11.56
C HIS A 115 0.62 -7.46 -11.40
N ALA A 116 0.83 -6.98 -10.18
CA ALA A 116 0.70 -5.59 -9.80
C ALA A 116 2.08 -5.02 -9.43
N HIS A 117 2.55 -4.02 -10.17
CA HIS A 117 3.79 -3.32 -9.85
C HIS A 117 3.63 -2.47 -8.58
N LEU A 118 4.61 -2.57 -7.69
CA LEU A 118 4.73 -1.73 -6.50
C LEU A 118 5.11 -0.30 -6.89
N VAL A 119 6.17 -0.13 -7.68
CA VAL A 119 6.41 1.12 -8.42
C VAL A 119 5.88 0.95 -9.84
N PRO A 120 4.77 1.63 -10.21
CA PRO A 120 4.15 1.47 -11.52
C PRO A 120 5.05 1.90 -12.66
N ARG A 121 4.87 1.28 -13.83
CA ARG A 121 5.57 1.63 -15.08
C ARG A 121 5.40 3.11 -15.46
N THR A 122 4.25 3.71 -15.15
CA THR A 122 3.99 5.13 -15.39
C THR A 122 4.94 6.06 -14.64
N GLU A 123 5.62 5.58 -13.60
CA GLU A 123 6.61 6.32 -12.81
C GLU A 123 8.06 5.96 -13.22
N GLY A 124 8.28 5.45 -14.44
CA GLY A 124 9.60 5.05 -14.94
C GLY A 124 10.66 6.15 -14.90
N ASP A 125 10.28 7.41 -15.14
CA ASP A 125 11.20 8.55 -15.01
C ASP A 125 11.67 8.74 -13.57
N TRP A 126 10.72 8.71 -12.62
CA TRP A 126 11.04 8.80 -11.19
C TRP A 126 11.91 7.62 -10.74
N PHE A 127 11.60 6.41 -11.23
CA PHE A 127 12.36 5.20 -10.94
C PHE A 127 13.83 5.32 -11.38
N ARG A 128 14.06 5.83 -12.59
CA ARG A 128 15.43 6.06 -13.12
C ARG A 128 16.16 7.16 -12.35
N GLN A 129 15.50 8.29 -12.12
CA GLN A 129 16.09 9.44 -11.41
C GLN A 129 16.48 9.15 -9.96
N ASN A 130 15.78 8.20 -9.32
CA ASN A 130 16.09 7.73 -7.97
C ASN A 130 16.86 6.40 -7.97
N THR A 131 17.50 6.03 -9.09
CA THR A 131 18.34 4.82 -9.20
C THR A 131 17.72 3.57 -8.56
N MET A 132 16.40 3.42 -8.71
CA MET A 132 15.64 2.37 -8.02
C MET A 132 15.92 0.97 -8.56
N PHE A 133 16.63 0.86 -9.69
CA PHE A 133 17.10 -0.40 -10.26
C PHE A 133 18.04 -1.17 -9.31
N GLN A 134 18.71 -0.49 -8.37
CA GLN A 134 19.62 -1.14 -7.41
C GLN A 134 18.92 -2.19 -6.52
N TYR A 135 17.60 -2.09 -6.35
CA TYR A 135 16.80 -3.01 -5.54
C TYR A 135 16.24 -4.20 -6.33
N GLY A 136 16.38 -4.20 -7.66
CA GLY A 136 15.77 -5.18 -8.56
C GLY A 136 16.55 -6.48 -8.74
N VAL A 137 17.82 -6.51 -8.32
CA VAL A 137 18.88 -7.45 -8.75
C VAL A 137 19.28 -7.19 -10.21
N ALA A 138 20.56 -7.42 -10.53
CA ALA A 138 21.22 -6.96 -11.75
C ALA A 138 20.33 -7.14 -13.00
N PRO A 139 19.97 -6.04 -13.70
CA PRO A 139 19.08 -6.11 -14.84
C PRO A 139 19.75 -6.92 -15.96
N ARG A 140 18.99 -7.85 -16.54
CA ARG A 140 19.36 -8.40 -17.85
C ARG A 140 19.24 -7.27 -18.87
N PRO A 141 20.15 -7.15 -19.85
CA PRO A 141 20.11 -6.06 -20.82
C PRO A 141 18.77 -5.93 -21.57
N GLU A 142 18.06 -7.04 -21.72
CA GLU A 142 16.81 -7.15 -22.48
C GLU A 142 15.54 -6.83 -21.67
N ILE A 143 15.63 -6.76 -20.32
CA ILE A 143 14.47 -6.55 -19.44
C ILE A 143 14.55 -5.15 -18.85
N GLU A 144 13.46 -4.38 -18.97
CA GLU A 144 13.38 -3.07 -18.31
C GLU A 144 13.65 -3.23 -16.80
N PRO A 145 14.53 -2.41 -16.19
CA PRO A 145 14.87 -2.57 -14.76
C PRO A 145 13.69 -2.43 -13.78
N ILE A 146 12.56 -1.88 -14.24
CA ILE A 146 11.32 -1.76 -13.46
C ILE A 146 10.53 -3.08 -13.41
N ASP A 147 10.78 -3.99 -14.36
CA ASP A 147 10.10 -5.28 -14.57
C ASP A 147 10.79 -6.44 -13.89
N VAL A 148 11.02 -6.27 -12.60
CA VAL A 148 11.67 -7.25 -11.76
C VAL A 148 10.64 -7.85 -10.81
N PRO A 149 10.69 -9.16 -10.52
CA PRO A 149 9.78 -9.78 -9.55
C PRO A 149 9.79 -9.05 -8.21
N ARG A 150 10.94 -8.50 -7.80
CA ARG A 150 11.09 -7.78 -6.52
C ARG A 150 10.20 -6.53 -6.43
N ASN A 151 9.81 -5.93 -7.57
CA ASN A 151 8.96 -4.74 -7.70
C ASN A 151 7.48 -5.09 -8.01
N ALA A 152 7.06 -6.34 -7.92
CA ALA A 152 5.68 -6.73 -8.25
C ALA A 152 5.14 -7.79 -7.30
N LEU A 153 3.81 -7.92 -7.22
CA LEU A 153 3.07 -8.89 -6.43
C LEU A 153 1.92 -9.48 -7.27
N LEU A 154 1.51 -10.71 -7.00
CA LEU A 154 0.22 -11.21 -7.51
C LEU A 154 -0.95 -10.70 -6.68
N LEU A 155 -1.93 -10.09 -7.35
CA LEU A 155 -3.20 -9.65 -6.76
C LEU A 155 -4.36 -10.15 -7.61
N ARG A 156 -5.51 -10.43 -6.97
CA ARG A 156 -6.75 -10.67 -7.72
C ARG A 156 -7.12 -9.41 -8.50
N SER A 157 -7.65 -9.55 -9.72
CA SER A 157 -7.86 -8.42 -10.66
C SER A 157 -8.65 -7.22 -10.09
N ASP A 158 -9.68 -7.49 -9.27
CA ASP A 158 -10.45 -6.45 -8.58
C ASP A 158 -9.61 -5.68 -7.54
N ILE A 159 -8.79 -6.38 -6.77
CA ILE A 159 -7.88 -5.81 -5.79
C ILE A 159 -6.75 -5.05 -6.48
N HIS A 160 -6.21 -5.58 -7.59
CA HIS A 160 -5.21 -4.92 -8.41
C HIS A 160 -5.73 -3.57 -8.93
N THR A 161 -6.95 -3.55 -9.46
CA THR A 161 -7.61 -2.32 -9.92
C THR A 161 -7.68 -1.27 -8.81
N VAL A 162 -8.11 -1.67 -7.60
CA VAL A 162 -8.22 -0.76 -6.45
C VAL A 162 -6.83 -0.32 -5.95
N PHE A 163 -5.83 -1.19 -6.05
CA PHE A 163 -4.45 -0.88 -5.70
C PHE A 163 -3.94 0.25 -6.58
N ASP A 164 -4.08 0.15 -7.91
CA ASP A 164 -3.58 1.13 -8.88
C ASP A 164 -4.35 2.45 -8.90
N GLN A 165 -5.60 2.43 -8.42
CA GLN A 165 -6.34 3.64 -8.07
C GLN A 165 -5.79 4.37 -6.84
N ARG A 166 -4.73 3.86 -6.19
CA ARG A 166 -4.11 4.43 -4.98
C ARG A 166 -5.09 4.55 -3.83
N ARG A 167 -6.04 3.60 -3.73
CA ARG A 167 -7.03 3.59 -2.65
C ARG A 167 -6.52 2.93 -1.38
N PHE A 168 -5.54 2.03 -1.49
CA PHE A 168 -4.83 1.45 -0.35
C PHE A 168 -3.33 1.33 -0.61
N ALA A 169 -2.59 1.14 0.47
CA ALA A 169 -1.19 0.72 0.43
C ALA A 169 -0.94 -0.43 1.42
N ILE A 170 0.14 -1.17 1.21
CA ILE A 170 0.66 -2.13 2.18
C ILE A 170 1.53 -1.38 3.17
N THR A 171 1.34 -1.65 4.46
CA THR A 171 1.96 -0.90 5.55
C THR A 171 2.38 -1.80 6.68
N LEU A 172 3.38 -1.38 7.46
CA LEU A 172 3.75 -2.08 8.69
C LEU A 172 2.76 -1.73 9.81
N LYS A 173 2.30 -2.76 10.51
CA LYS A 173 1.43 -2.69 11.69
C LYS A 173 2.07 -3.49 12.83
N PRO A 174 2.00 -2.99 14.08
CA PRO A 174 2.40 -3.78 15.23
C PRO A 174 1.49 -5.01 15.33
N LEU A 175 2.07 -6.19 15.46
CA LEU A 175 1.35 -7.38 15.84
C LEU A 175 1.09 -7.31 17.35
N PRO A 176 -0.11 -7.70 17.80
CA PRO A 176 -0.34 -7.91 19.23
C PRO A 176 0.54 -9.08 19.67
N VAL A 177 1.55 -8.81 20.49
CA VAL A 177 2.37 -9.84 21.14
C VAL A 177 2.12 -9.79 22.64
N ALA A 178 2.18 -10.95 23.31
CA ALA A 178 2.07 -11.05 24.75
C ALA A 178 3.10 -10.13 25.44
N SER A 179 2.69 -9.60 26.60
CA SER A 179 3.08 -8.31 27.20
C SER A 179 4.55 -8.02 27.50
N GLU A 180 5.50 -8.91 27.17
CA GLU A 180 6.91 -8.76 27.52
C GLU A 180 7.89 -8.96 26.35
N SER A 181 7.39 -9.09 25.12
CA SER A 181 8.21 -9.29 23.93
C SER A 181 8.35 -8.00 23.11
N PRO A 182 9.47 -7.84 22.35
CA PRO A 182 9.63 -6.70 21.45
C PRO A 182 8.49 -6.64 20.44
N VAL A 183 8.00 -5.44 20.14
CA VAL A 183 6.92 -5.23 19.17
C VAL A 183 7.34 -5.73 17.79
N ILE A 184 6.72 -6.83 17.35
CA ILE A 184 6.92 -7.37 16.00
C ILE A 184 6.01 -6.61 15.03
N TYR A 185 6.54 -6.24 13.85
CA TYR A 185 5.74 -5.60 12.81
C TYR A 185 5.45 -6.58 11.68
N GLY A 186 4.20 -6.56 11.21
CA GLY A 186 3.76 -7.33 10.05
C GLY A 186 3.14 -6.43 9.00
N LEU A 187 3.11 -6.92 7.77
CA LEU A 187 2.52 -6.21 6.65
C LEU A 187 0.99 -6.39 6.67
N ALA A 188 0.28 -5.27 6.59
CA ALA A 188 -1.16 -5.25 6.48
C ALA A 188 -1.59 -4.21 5.46
N MET A 189 -2.74 -4.47 4.85
CA MET A 189 -3.38 -3.49 3.98
C MET A 189 -3.94 -2.33 4.79
N HIS A 190 -3.64 -1.11 4.36
CA HIS A 190 -4.26 0.10 4.89
C HIS A 190 -4.97 0.88 3.79
N LEU A 191 -6.28 1.02 3.96
CA LEU A 191 -7.13 1.78 3.05
C LEU A 191 -7.07 3.28 3.37
N PHE A 192 -6.82 4.10 2.36
CA PHE A 192 -6.81 5.56 2.44
C PHE A 192 -8.15 6.18 2.04
N SER A 193 -8.88 5.53 1.12
CA SER A 193 -10.18 6.01 0.67
C SER A 193 -11.19 4.87 0.56
N PRO A 194 -12.32 4.95 1.29
CA PRO A 194 -13.37 3.93 1.26
C PRO A 194 -14.03 3.80 -0.13
N GLY A 195 -13.94 4.82 -0.98
CA GLY A 195 -14.67 4.87 -2.26
C GLY A 195 -16.19 4.99 -2.04
N LEU A 196 -16.98 4.52 -3.01
CA LEU A 196 -18.45 4.61 -2.97
C LEU A 196 -19.13 3.53 -2.10
N SER A 197 -18.40 2.47 -1.75
CA SER A 197 -18.94 1.32 -1.01
C SER A 197 -17.99 0.95 0.13
N GLU A 198 -18.54 0.76 1.32
CA GLU A 198 -17.77 0.35 2.51
C GLU A 198 -17.31 -1.12 2.47
N GLN A 199 -17.75 -1.91 1.49
CA GLN A 199 -17.43 -3.34 1.42
C GLN A 199 -15.92 -3.59 1.46
N PHE A 200 -15.15 -2.80 0.70
CA PHE A 200 -13.70 -2.96 0.63
C PHE A 200 -13.01 -2.62 1.96
N VAL A 201 -13.57 -1.67 2.72
CA VAL A 201 -13.11 -1.35 4.07
C VAL A 201 -13.36 -2.55 4.98
N LYS A 202 -14.59 -3.06 5.00
CA LYS A 202 -15.01 -4.15 5.90
C LYS A 202 -14.23 -5.44 5.66
N LEU A 203 -13.97 -5.75 4.38
CA LEU A 203 -13.32 -7.00 4.00
C LEU A 203 -11.80 -6.97 4.17
N TYR A 204 -11.16 -5.82 3.92
CA TYR A 204 -9.71 -5.81 3.72
C TYR A 204 -8.94 -4.77 4.54
N HIS A 205 -9.59 -3.80 5.17
CA HIS A 205 -8.87 -2.81 5.99
C HIS A 205 -8.21 -3.49 7.20
N ARG A 206 -6.90 -3.25 7.39
CA ARG A 206 -6.05 -3.86 8.43
C ARG A 206 -5.92 -5.38 8.33
N VAL A 207 -6.31 -5.98 7.21
CA VAL A 207 -6.08 -7.40 6.97
C VAL A 207 -4.59 -7.61 6.70
N ALA A 208 -4.01 -8.58 7.40
CA ALA A 208 -2.64 -9.03 7.18
C ALA A 208 -2.54 -9.61 5.77
N ILE A 209 -1.46 -9.26 5.06
CA ILE A 209 -1.22 -9.85 3.75
C ILE A 209 -0.62 -11.24 3.90
N GLN A 210 -0.75 -12.06 2.86
CA GLN A 210 -0.06 -13.34 2.77
C GLN A 210 1.46 -13.13 2.82
N PRO A 211 2.24 -14.11 3.34
CA PRO A 211 3.69 -14.00 3.42
C PRO A 211 4.33 -13.62 2.07
N LEU A 212 5.14 -12.56 2.09
CA LEU A 212 5.92 -12.12 0.94
C LEU A 212 7.30 -12.76 0.97
N HIS A 213 7.84 -13.06 -0.20
CA HIS A 213 9.18 -13.61 -0.36
C HIS A 213 9.92 -12.87 -1.45
N GLY A 214 11.19 -12.52 -1.22
CA GLY A 214 12.06 -11.91 -2.24
C GLY A 214 11.62 -10.54 -2.78
N VAL A 215 10.55 -9.94 -2.25
CA VAL A 215 10.08 -8.58 -2.56
C VAL A 215 10.99 -7.57 -1.86
N ALA A 216 11.36 -6.48 -2.54
CA ALA A 216 12.19 -5.45 -1.90
C ALA A 216 11.34 -4.55 -0.98
N PRO A 217 11.70 -4.38 0.31
CA PRO A 217 11.05 -3.43 1.21
C PRO A 217 10.99 -2.00 0.65
N GLU A 218 11.98 -1.62 -0.15
CA GLU A 218 12.11 -0.30 -0.75
C GLU A 218 10.99 -0.02 -1.75
N TYR A 219 10.61 -1.00 -2.57
CA TYR A 219 9.48 -0.87 -3.49
C TYR A 219 8.14 -0.85 -2.74
N LEU A 220 8.01 -1.60 -1.65
CA LEU A 220 6.82 -1.53 -0.78
C LEU A 220 6.68 -0.12 -0.17
N PHE A 221 7.78 0.46 0.31
CA PHE A 221 7.78 1.81 0.85
C PHE A 221 7.53 2.87 -0.22
N ALA A 222 8.12 2.73 -1.40
CA ALA A 222 7.85 3.61 -2.54
C ALA A 222 6.37 3.58 -2.94
N ARG A 223 5.73 2.40 -2.96
CA ARG A 223 4.28 2.26 -3.18
C ARG A 223 3.46 3.01 -2.13
N PHE A 224 3.84 2.89 -0.86
CA PHE A 224 3.20 3.61 0.22
C PHE A 224 3.30 5.12 -0.01
N ALA A 225 4.49 5.65 -0.32
CA ALA A 225 4.68 7.05 -0.64
C ALA A 225 3.87 7.49 -1.87
N TRP A 226 3.84 6.70 -2.94
CA TRP A 226 3.04 6.97 -4.15
C TRP A 226 1.55 7.12 -3.83
N THR A 227 1.05 6.28 -2.92
CA THR A 227 -0.32 6.36 -2.42
C THR A 227 -0.52 7.63 -1.59
N VAL A 228 0.37 7.94 -0.65
CA VAL A 228 0.32 9.15 0.18
C VAL A 228 0.24 10.42 -0.67
N PHE A 229 1.06 10.55 -1.71
CA PHE A 229 1.07 11.74 -2.57
C PHE A 229 -0.20 11.92 -3.41
N ALA A 230 -0.95 10.85 -3.65
CA ALA A 230 -2.27 10.95 -4.30
C ALA A 230 -3.29 11.64 -3.39
N HIS A 231 -3.20 11.41 -2.08
CA HIS A 231 -4.11 11.99 -1.08
C HIS A 231 -3.60 13.32 -0.54
N SER A 232 -2.28 13.58 -0.56
CA SER A 232 -1.73 14.88 -0.19
C SER A 232 -2.13 16.00 -1.16
N ALA A 233 -2.53 15.67 -2.39
CA ALA A 233 -2.98 16.63 -3.38
C ALA A 233 -4.12 17.50 -2.85
N GLN A 234 -5.12 16.87 -2.22
CA GLN A 234 -6.26 17.58 -1.63
C GLN A 234 -5.81 18.52 -0.51
N PHE A 235 -4.83 18.11 0.29
CA PHE A 235 -4.25 18.96 1.34
C PHE A 235 -3.55 20.19 0.76
N LEU A 236 -2.74 20.02 -0.29
CA LEU A 236 -2.02 21.13 -0.90
C LEU A 236 -2.93 22.08 -1.71
N GLN A 237 -4.08 21.60 -2.17
CA GLN A 237 -5.10 22.40 -2.86
C GLN A 237 -5.98 23.23 -1.91
N GLN A 238 -5.95 22.98 -0.60
CA GLN A 238 -6.57 23.88 0.37
C GLN A 238 -5.86 25.23 0.24
N GLY A 239 -6.59 26.33 -0.03
CA GLY A 239 -6.09 27.67 -0.38
C GLY A 239 -5.14 28.38 0.62
N VAL A 240 -4.55 27.64 1.55
CA VAL A 240 -3.48 28.02 2.45
C VAL A 240 -2.13 28.03 1.70
N LYS A 241 -1.38 29.13 1.82
CA LYS A 241 -0.03 29.25 1.27
C LYS A 241 0.93 28.29 1.96
N ARG A 242 1.76 27.61 1.18
CA ARG A 242 2.73 26.62 1.68
C ARG A 242 4.06 26.76 0.95
N VAL A 243 5.15 26.52 1.66
CA VAL A 243 6.48 26.42 1.05
C VAL A 243 6.64 25.02 0.48
N LEU A 244 7.10 24.89 -0.76
CA LEU A 244 7.30 23.62 -1.44
C LEU A 244 8.73 23.44 -1.91
N TYR A 245 9.21 22.19 -1.90
CA TYR A 245 10.39 21.76 -2.65
C TYR A 245 10.01 21.47 -4.10
N ILE A 246 10.41 22.34 -5.01
CA ILE A 246 10.20 22.14 -6.44
C ILE A 246 11.55 21.86 -7.08
N VAL A 247 11.68 20.65 -7.62
CA VAL A 247 12.84 20.24 -8.41
C VAL A 247 12.60 20.60 -9.87
N ARG A 248 13.37 21.54 -10.42
CA ARG A 248 13.41 21.87 -11.86
C ARG A 248 14.81 21.63 -12.37
N ASP A 249 14.94 20.90 -13.47
CA ASP A 249 16.21 20.69 -14.18
C ASP A 249 17.36 20.19 -13.28
N GLY A 250 17.03 19.41 -12.24
CA GLY A 250 18.01 18.85 -11.29
C GLY A 250 18.28 19.74 -10.07
N GLU A 251 17.92 21.02 -10.10
CA GLU A 251 18.04 21.93 -8.97
C GLU A 251 16.79 21.93 -8.09
N THR A 252 16.99 21.83 -6.78
CA THR A 252 15.91 21.90 -5.79
C THR A 252 15.77 23.35 -5.33
N SER A 253 14.62 23.96 -5.61
CA SER A 253 14.28 25.31 -5.18
C SER A 253 13.14 25.29 -4.17
N GLU A 254 13.22 26.16 -3.16
CA GLU A 254 12.13 26.40 -2.21
C GLU A 254 11.25 27.53 -2.75
N GLN A 255 9.97 27.25 -2.95
CA GLN A 255 9.01 28.25 -3.44
C GLN A 255 7.76 28.28 -2.56
N GLU A 256 7.37 29.48 -2.10
CA GLU A 256 6.06 29.66 -1.47
C GLU A 256 4.99 29.77 -2.56
N VAL A 257 4.06 28.82 -2.57
CA VAL A 257 2.97 28.77 -3.55
C VAL A 257 1.62 28.81 -2.87
N ASN A 258 0.61 29.27 -3.61
CA ASN A 258 -0.79 29.21 -3.19
C ASN A 258 -1.48 27.93 -3.74
N GLY A 259 -2.74 27.71 -3.36
CA GLY A 259 -3.51 26.53 -3.77
C GLY A 259 -3.69 26.41 -5.29
N ASP A 260 -3.85 27.54 -5.99
CA ASP A 260 -4.04 27.56 -7.45
C ASP A 260 -2.76 27.15 -8.20
N GLN A 261 -1.62 27.68 -7.78
CA GLN A 261 -0.30 27.29 -8.31
C GLN A 261 0.00 25.82 -8.00
N CYS A 262 -0.38 25.32 -6.83
CA CYS A 262 -0.27 23.90 -6.52
C CYS A 262 -1.14 23.05 -7.45
N THR A 263 -2.37 23.50 -7.74
CA THR A 263 -3.26 22.82 -8.69
C THR A 263 -2.64 22.76 -10.09
N GLN A 264 -2.01 23.83 -10.56
CA GLN A 264 -1.29 23.84 -11.83
C GLN A 264 -0.11 22.84 -11.86
N LEU A 265 0.65 22.71 -10.76
CA LEU A 265 1.72 21.72 -10.64
C LEU A 265 1.18 20.28 -10.77
N TYR A 266 0.01 20.00 -10.20
CA TYR A 266 -0.66 18.70 -10.32
C TYR A 266 -1.28 18.46 -11.73
N LEU A 267 -1.94 19.45 -12.31
CA LEU A 267 -2.63 19.33 -13.61
C LEU A 267 -1.66 19.24 -14.79
N SER A 268 -0.58 20.03 -14.79
CA SER A 268 0.45 20.00 -15.83
C SER A 268 1.12 18.63 -15.98
N ARG A 269 1.05 17.77 -14.95
CA ARG A 269 1.56 16.40 -14.98
C ARG A 269 0.49 15.36 -15.33
N LYS A 270 -0.79 15.57 -14.96
CA LYS A 270 -1.90 14.69 -15.40
C LYS A 270 -1.98 14.60 -16.92
N SER A 271 -1.69 15.68 -17.64
CA SER A 271 -1.65 15.69 -19.11
C SER A 271 -0.51 14.85 -19.70
N ARG A 272 0.56 14.59 -18.94
CA ARG A 272 1.67 13.72 -19.36
C ARG A 272 1.46 12.26 -18.98
N SER A 273 0.72 11.98 -17.90
CA SER A 273 0.45 10.62 -17.41
C SER A 273 -0.79 9.95 -18.01
N LEU A 274 -1.60 10.69 -18.79
CA LEU A 274 -2.85 10.22 -19.39
C LEU A 274 -2.80 10.21 -20.92
N SER A 275 -1.65 9.95 -21.53
CA SER A 275 -1.60 9.58 -22.94
C SER A 275 -1.76 8.06 -23.06
N PRO A 276 -2.97 7.50 -23.21
CA PRO A 276 -3.08 6.22 -23.86
C PRO A 276 -2.59 6.42 -25.29
N SER A 277 -1.65 5.56 -25.70
CA SER A 277 -1.19 5.40 -27.08
C SER A 277 -2.38 5.07 -27.99
N ALA A 278 -3.18 6.07 -28.33
CA ALA A 278 -4.11 6.01 -29.44
C ALA A 278 -3.26 6.18 -30.70
N SER A 279 -2.72 5.06 -31.18
CA SER A 279 -2.33 4.91 -32.58
C SER A 279 -3.58 5.13 -33.42
N LYS A 280 -3.87 6.41 -33.73
CA LYS A 280 -4.80 6.79 -34.78
C LYS A 280 -4.11 6.44 -36.08
N ARG A 281 -4.54 5.34 -36.69
CA ARG A 281 -4.35 5.06 -38.12
C ARG A 281 -4.70 6.33 -38.89
N LYS A 282 -3.69 6.95 -39.48
CA LYS A 282 -3.88 8.07 -40.40
C LYS A 282 -4.44 7.46 -41.70
N ARG A 283 -5.73 7.65 -41.92
CA ARG A 283 -6.37 7.43 -43.21
C ARG A 283 -5.97 8.64 -44.06
N ASP A 284 -4.99 8.47 -44.94
CA ASP A 284 -4.66 9.50 -45.93
C ASP A 284 -5.71 9.44 -47.05
N ASP A 285 -6.43 10.55 -47.18
CA ASP A 285 -7.30 10.90 -48.30
C ASP A 285 -6.62 12.05 -49.03
N ARG A 286 -6.22 11.80 -50.29
CA ARG A 286 -6.21 12.75 -51.42
C ARG A 286 -5.59 12.07 -52.64
N GLY A 287 -6.42 11.82 -53.65
CA GLY A 287 -5.98 11.50 -55.00
C GLY A 287 -5.57 12.76 -55.78
N SER A 288 -4.69 12.57 -56.77
CA SER A 288 -4.94 12.90 -58.19
C SER A 288 -3.69 12.64 -59.05
N VAL A 289 -3.80 11.61 -59.90
CA VAL A 289 -3.40 11.50 -61.32
C VAL A 289 -1.97 11.90 -61.76
N GLN A 290 -1.20 10.92 -62.25
CA GLN A 290 -0.66 10.93 -63.62
C GLN A 290 -0.16 9.55 -64.08
N GLU A 291 -0.27 9.35 -65.39
CA GLU A 291 -0.27 8.13 -66.19
C GLU A 291 1.09 7.41 -66.26
N GLY A 292 1.03 6.08 -66.44
CA GLY A 292 2.19 5.23 -66.72
C GLY A 292 1.74 3.80 -67.00
N ASP A 293 1.68 3.48 -68.28
CA ASP A 293 1.25 2.23 -68.93
C ASP A 293 2.10 0.98 -68.56
N CYS A 294 1.46 -0.18 -68.79
CA CYS A 294 1.99 -1.51 -69.12
C CYS A 294 1.89 -2.63 -68.06
N GLY A 295 1.16 -3.69 -68.42
CA GLY A 295 1.52 -5.08 -68.10
C GLY A 295 0.51 -5.92 -67.33
N THR A 296 -0.40 -6.57 -68.06
CA THR A 296 -1.24 -7.72 -67.68
C THR A 296 -0.47 -8.84 -66.97
N GLU A 297 -1.05 -9.44 -65.93
CA GLU A 297 -1.14 -10.90 -65.78
C GLU A 297 -2.21 -11.26 -64.72
N GLU A 298 -3.15 -12.09 -65.16
CA GLU A 298 -4.28 -12.64 -64.45
C GLU A 298 -3.81 -13.78 -63.52
N GLN A 299 -4.39 -13.86 -62.31
CA GLN A 299 -4.66 -15.15 -61.69
C GLN A 299 -5.78 -14.98 -60.66
N GLU A 300 -6.95 -15.46 -61.09
CA GLU A 300 -8.10 -15.81 -60.28
C GLU A 300 -7.71 -16.99 -59.37
N ASP A 301 -8.20 -16.98 -58.14
CA ASP A 301 -8.62 -18.20 -57.43
C ASP A 301 -9.71 -17.77 -56.44
N GLU A 302 -10.95 -18.00 -56.87
CA GLU A 302 -12.13 -18.07 -56.02
C GLU A 302 -12.03 -19.35 -55.18
N ASP A 303 -12.32 -19.26 -53.88
CA ASP A 303 -12.96 -20.37 -53.18
C ASP A 303 -13.88 -19.84 -52.07
N ASP A 304 -15.11 -20.31 -52.19
CA ASP A 304 -16.35 -20.03 -51.48
C ASP A 304 -16.39 -20.79 -50.12
N ASP A 305 -17.49 -20.60 -49.40
CA ASP A 305 -17.93 -21.23 -48.16
C ASP A 305 -17.45 -20.53 -46.87
N GLY A 306 -18.27 -19.79 -46.12
CA GLY A 306 -19.68 -20.00 -45.85
C GLY A 306 -19.83 -20.73 -44.51
N ASP A 307 -19.79 -20.00 -43.39
CA ASP A 307 -20.55 -20.45 -42.22
C ASP A 307 -20.92 -19.32 -41.25
N ARG A 308 -22.22 -19.05 -41.25
CA ARG A 308 -22.95 -18.25 -40.27
C ARG A 308 -23.27 -19.13 -39.06
N TYR A 309 -22.61 -18.95 -37.93
CA TYR A 309 -23.19 -19.35 -36.64
C TYR A 309 -22.87 -18.38 -35.50
N GLY A 310 -23.93 -17.76 -34.98
CA GLY A 310 -24.16 -17.76 -33.53
C GLY A 310 -23.63 -16.57 -32.73
N GLY A 311 -24.13 -15.35 -33.00
CA GLY A 311 -24.09 -14.27 -32.02
C GLY A 311 -24.82 -14.67 -30.73
N ARG A 312 -24.07 -14.97 -29.66
CA ARG A 312 -24.65 -15.30 -28.35
C ARG A 312 -25.18 -14.03 -27.69
N ALA A 313 -26.51 -13.90 -27.61
CA ALA A 313 -27.19 -12.81 -26.93
C ALA A 313 -26.76 -12.74 -25.45
N ARG A 314 -26.29 -11.56 -25.03
CA ARG A 314 -26.03 -11.25 -23.61
C ARG A 314 -27.37 -11.06 -22.90
N LEU A 315 -27.82 -12.05 -22.12
CA LEU A 315 -28.87 -11.80 -21.13
C LEU A 315 -28.28 -11.01 -19.95
N ARG A 316 -28.62 -9.73 -19.87
CA ARG A 316 -28.57 -8.94 -18.64
C ARG A 316 -30.00 -8.60 -18.25
N SER A 317 -30.50 -9.23 -17.20
CA SER A 317 -31.64 -8.73 -16.42
C SER A 317 -31.44 -9.12 -14.95
N PRO A 318 -31.51 -8.19 -13.98
CA PRO A 318 -31.41 -8.50 -12.57
C PRO A 318 -32.81 -8.80 -12.02
N SER A 319 -33.13 -10.07 -11.83
CA SER A 319 -34.31 -10.47 -11.07
C SER A 319 -33.92 -10.66 -9.61
N ARG A 320 -34.39 -9.73 -8.76
CA ARG A 320 -34.33 -9.83 -7.31
C ARG A 320 -35.06 -11.10 -6.85
N LEU A 321 -34.30 -12.06 -6.33
CA LEU A 321 -34.84 -13.10 -5.46
C LEU A 321 -34.03 -13.05 -4.17
N ALA A 322 -34.75 -12.75 -3.07
CA ALA A 322 -34.24 -12.84 -1.72
C ALA A 322 -33.91 -14.32 -1.43
N ALA A 323 -32.69 -14.57 -0.97
CA ALA A 323 -32.30 -15.88 -0.44
C ALA A 323 -32.15 -15.77 1.09
N PRO A 324 -32.60 -16.77 1.85
CA PRO A 324 -32.62 -16.75 3.31
C PRO A 324 -31.22 -16.96 3.90
N GLU A 325 -31.07 -16.56 5.17
CA GLU A 325 -29.90 -16.83 6.01
C GLU A 325 -29.49 -18.31 5.93
N ALA A 326 -28.22 -18.53 5.57
CA ALA A 326 -27.57 -19.82 5.69
C ALA A 326 -26.34 -19.67 6.59
N THR A 327 -26.54 -19.98 7.86
CA THR A 327 -25.52 -20.50 8.75
C THR A 327 -25.00 -21.83 8.17
N ALA A 328 -23.68 -21.98 8.06
CA ALA A 328 -22.92 -23.00 8.79
C ALA A 328 -21.61 -23.43 8.09
N SER A 329 -20.67 -23.78 8.96
CA SER A 329 -19.70 -24.88 8.83
C SER A 329 -18.39 -24.64 8.06
N ARG A 330 -17.36 -24.52 8.90
CA ARG A 330 -15.93 -24.63 8.65
C ARG A 330 -15.49 -26.07 8.99
N SER A 331 -14.41 -26.54 8.35
CA SER A 331 -13.75 -27.87 8.46
C SER A 331 -14.19 -28.85 7.36
N LEU A 332 -13.32 -29.46 6.54
CA LEU A 332 -12.08 -30.17 6.85
C LEU A 332 -11.06 -30.04 5.71
N LEU A 333 -9.79 -29.83 6.05
CA LEU A 333 -8.61 -30.60 5.62
C LEU A 333 -7.44 -30.03 6.42
N ALA A 334 -7.27 -30.57 7.62
CA ALA A 334 -6.08 -30.38 8.43
C ALA A 334 -5.26 -31.67 8.31
N GLU A 335 -4.07 -31.55 7.76
CA GLU A 335 -2.92 -32.33 8.23
C GLU A 335 -1.75 -31.36 8.41
N ASP A 336 -1.13 -31.49 9.59
CA ASP A 336 0.15 -30.96 10.04
C ASP A 336 0.36 -29.45 10.24
N VAL A 337 -0.05 -28.95 11.42
CA VAL A 337 0.85 -28.17 12.30
C VAL A 337 0.44 -28.37 13.77
N SER A 338 1.25 -29.10 14.53
CA SER A 338 1.06 -29.38 15.96
C SER A 338 1.89 -28.44 16.84
N TRP A 339 1.41 -27.25 17.19
CA TRP A 339 1.89 -26.53 18.40
C TRP A 339 0.80 -25.57 18.91
N LEU A 340 0.50 -25.67 20.22
CA LEU A 340 -0.43 -24.87 21.06
C LEU A 340 -1.82 -25.47 21.30
N THR A 341 -1.89 -26.46 22.17
CA THR A 341 -3.05 -26.68 23.06
C THR A 341 -2.53 -26.61 24.49
N ASP A 342 -2.93 -25.57 25.22
CA ASP A 342 -3.35 -25.64 26.62
C ASP A 342 -3.60 -24.21 27.14
N ILE A 343 -4.86 -23.80 27.15
CA ILE A 343 -5.48 -23.00 28.22
C ILE A 343 -6.98 -23.35 28.18
N SER A 344 -7.40 -24.21 29.10
CA SER A 344 -8.80 -24.31 29.53
C SER A 344 -8.90 -23.68 30.90
N MET A 345 -9.72 -22.62 31.01
CA MET A 345 -10.28 -22.16 32.27
C MET A 345 -11.54 -22.97 32.57
N PRO A 346 -11.82 -23.33 33.83
CA PRO A 346 -13.18 -23.56 34.28
C PRO A 346 -13.73 -22.35 35.05
N ALA A 347 -15.05 -22.24 34.96
CA ALA A 347 -15.88 -21.17 35.47
C ALA A 347 -16.08 -21.19 36.99
N SER A 348 -16.54 -20.04 37.46
CA SER A 348 -17.02 -19.64 38.78
C SER A 348 -18.04 -20.57 39.44
N ASP A 349 -17.95 -20.66 40.78
CA ASP A 349 -19.09 -20.83 41.67
C ASP A 349 -19.02 -19.85 42.85
N VAL A 350 -20.19 -19.45 43.31
CA VAL A 350 -20.52 -18.35 44.23
C VAL A 350 -20.79 -18.93 45.63
N ASP A 351 -20.31 -18.29 46.71
CA ASP A 351 -21.11 -18.16 47.94
C ASP A 351 -20.62 -17.07 48.93
N VAL A 352 -21.58 -16.55 49.70
CA VAL A 352 -21.67 -15.28 50.48
C VAL A 352 -21.38 -15.51 52.02
N PRO A 353 -21.21 -14.48 52.89
CA PRO A 353 -20.28 -14.53 54.05
C PRO A 353 -20.84 -14.51 55.51
N SER A 354 -19.92 -14.69 56.49
CA SER A 354 -19.86 -14.24 57.93
C SER A 354 -20.76 -14.91 59.00
N PRO A 355 -20.54 -14.74 60.34
CA PRO A 355 -19.35 -14.38 61.17
C PRO A 355 -19.19 -15.22 62.48
N ALA A 356 -18.09 -15.06 63.26
CA ALA A 356 -18.06 -15.02 64.76
C ALA A 356 -16.63 -15.04 65.39
N ASN A 357 -16.35 -14.08 66.27
CA ASN A 357 -15.30 -14.03 67.33
C ASN A 357 -15.76 -14.85 68.59
N PRO A 358 -15.07 -14.92 69.78
CA PRO A 358 -13.88 -14.21 70.31
C PRO A 358 -12.90 -15.04 71.21
N SER A 359 -11.96 -14.31 71.85
CA SER A 359 -11.20 -14.56 73.10
C SER A 359 -9.78 -15.15 72.95
N ALA A 360 -8.72 -14.72 73.65
CA ALA A 360 -8.57 -13.84 74.82
C ALA A 360 -7.16 -13.19 74.87
N ASP A 361 -7.10 -11.97 75.42
CA ASP A 361 -5.94 -11.27 76.02
C ASP A 361 -5.56 -11.92 77.41
N PRO A 362 -4.47 -11.58 78.15
CA PRO A 362 -3.89 -10.23 78.29
C PRO A 362 -2.37 -10.04 78.63
N SER A 363 -1.97 -8.76 78.67
CA SER A 363 -0.89 -8.12 79.48
C SER A 363 0.54 -8.17 78.90
N ALA A 364 1.41 -7.16 79.02
CA ALA A 364 1.44 -5.90 79.77
C ALA A 364 2.49 -4.95 79.13
N ASP A 365 2.35 -3.64 79.39
CA ASP A 365 3.40 -2.61 79.61
C ASP A 365 4.62 -2.54 78.64
N THR A 366 5.07 -1.40 78.09
CA THR A 366 5.28 -0.10 78.74
C THR A 366 5.68 0.95 77.67
N LYS A 367 5.30 2.20 77.92
CA LYS A 367 5.88 3.50 77.48
C LYS A 367 7.21 3.49 76.70
N HIS A 368 7.31 4.30 75.63
CA HIS A 368 7.86 5.67 75.74
C HIS A 368 7.73 6.49 74.45
N ASP A 369 7.47 7.77 74.67
CA ASP A 369 7.27 8.89 73.73
C ASP A 369 8.47 9.22 72.82
N LEU A 370 8.16 9.58 71.56
CA LEU A 370 8.54 10.78 70.75
C LEU A 370 9.81 11.63 71.11
N PRO A 371 10.24 12.59 70.28
CA PRO A 371 10.45 12.62 68.82
C PRO A 371 11.77 13.35 68.42
N ALA A 372 12.15 13.28 67.12
CA ALA A 372 12.54 14.42 66.27
C ALA A 372 12.81 13.91 64.85
#